data_AF-A0A9X0CLT5-F1
#
_entry.id   AF-A0A9X0CLT5-F1
#
_cell.length_a   1.000
_cell.length_b   1.000
_cell.length_c   1.000
_cell.angle_alpha   90.00
_cell.angle_beta   90.00
_cell.angle_gamma   90.00
#
_symmetry.space_group_name_H-M   'P 1'
#
loop_
_entity.id
_entity.type
_entity.pdbx_description
1 polymer ?
#
loop_
_entity_poly.entity_id
_entity_poly.type
_entity_poly.pdbx_seq_one_letter_code
_entity_poly.pdbx_strand_id
1 'polypeptide(L)'
;MAGNEFGVSEVYNWLSSISHGLNIERLAPEFERRGFLSKHSLKYMAQNDLEIIINSPDKLLLAEKRILEKELEELKKPPLQPKELFPVPYTGSLQVVNNHINSAVVGSSSNVSVEGAGASLEKQSAANESTQQSTSYLEKKGGELTENLSIIQTQIRSATDQLETVRNQYEQASSKANGRRGKLCT
;
A
#
# COMPACT_ATOMS: atom_id res chain seq x y z
N MET A 1 -26.36 -13.34 -30.69
CA MET A 1 -25.94 -11.93 -30.49
C MET A 1 -26.77 -11.36 -29.36
N ALA A 2 -26.16 -11.19 -28.18
CA ALA A 2 -26.70 -10.43 -27.06
C ALA A 2 -25.68 -9.28 -26.87
N GLY A 3 -26.03 -8.01 -26.85
CA GLY A 3 -27.15 -7.39 -26.14
C GLY A 3 -26.51 -6.48 -25.09
N ASN A 4 -25.89 -5.40 -25.57
CA ASN A 4 -25.13 -4.43 -24.79
C ASN A 4 -26.12 -3.42 -24.17
N GLU A 5 -26.51 -3.62 -22.91
CA GLU A 5 -27.30 -2.66 -22.13
C GLU A 5 -26.47 -2.18 -20.94
N PHE A 6 -25.85 -1.00 -21.07
CA PHE A 6 -25.30 -0.14 -20.00
C PHE A 6 -24.51 -0.81 -18.85
N GLY A 7 -23.78 -1.89 -19.13
CA GLY A 7 -22.87 -2.50 -18.17
C GLY A 7 -21.53 -1.78 -18.16
N VAL A 8 -21.25 -1.01 -17.11
CA VAL A 8 -19.90 -0.51 -16.88
C VAL A 8 -18.97 -1.73 -16.83
N SER A 9 -18.03 -1.81 -17.78
CA SER A 9 -17.12 -2.95 -17.91
C SER A 9 -16.46 -3.27 -16.57
N GLU A 10 -16.44 -4.55 -16.19
CA GLU A 10 -15.82 -4.99 -14.93
C GLU A 10 -14.34 -4.57 -14.89
N VAL A 11 -13.68 -4.61 -16.04
CA VAL A 11 -12.31 -4.13 -16.21
C VAL A 11 -12.23 -2.62 -16.03
N TYR A 12 -13.16 -1.84 -16.61
CA TYR A 12 -13.23 -0.39 -16.37
C TYR A 12 -13.39 -0.07 -14.88
N ASN A 13 -14.30 -0.75 -14.17
CA ASN A 13 -14.52 -0.56 -12.73
C ASN A 13 -13.28 -0.90 -11.91
N TRP A 14 -12.59 -1.99 -12.27
CA TRP A 14 -11.34 -2.36 -11.62
C TRP A 14 -10.25 -1.31 -11.86
N LEU A 15 -10.04 -0.88 -13.11
CA LEU A 15 -9.08 0.15 -13.47
C LEU A 15 -9.37 1.48 -12.75
N SER A 16 -10.65 1.86 -12.63
CA SER A 16 -11.08 3.05 -11.90
C SER A 16 -10.78 2.94 -10.40
N SER A 17 -10.91 1.74 -9.81
CA SER A 17 -10.62 1.51 -8.39
C SER A 17 -9.13 1.66 -8.07
N ILE A 18 -8.26 1.22 -8.98
CA ILE A 18 -6.80 1.29 -8.82
C ILE A 18 -6.18 2.57 -9.41
N SER A 19 -7.00 3.48 -9.97
CA SER A 19 -6.48 4.61 -10.74
C SER A 19 -5.72 5.61 -9.88
N HIS A 20 -6.07 5.75 -8.60
CA HIS A 20 -5.41 6.65 -7.64
C HIS A 20 -5.13 8.07 -8.18
N GLY A 21 -5.99 8.58 -9.08
CA GLY A 21 -5.84 9.90 -9.70
C GLY A 21 -5.02 9.93 -11.01
N LEU A 22 -4.56 8.79 -11.51
CA LEU A 22 -3.81 8.65 -12.77
C LEU A 22 -4.70 8.42 -14.00
N ASN A 23 -6.03 8.35 -13.84
CA ASN A 23 -6.97 8.11 -14.94
C ASN A 23 -6.59 6.87 -15.78
N ILE A 24 -6.41 5.74 -15.11
CA ILE A 24 -6.03 4.46 -15.72
C ILE A 24 -7.23 3.83 -16.46
N GLU A 25 -8.45 4.18 -16.06
CA GLU A 25 -9.70 3.73 -16.67
C GLU A 25 -9.80 4.02 -18.18
N ARG A 26 -9.07 5.02 -18.69
CA ARG A 26 -8.93 5.29 -20.13
C ARG A 26 -8.33 4.13 -20.94
N LEU A 27 -7.65 3.20 -20.26
CA LEU A 27 -7.05 2.01 -20.87
C LEU A 27 -8.03 0.86 -21.04
N ALA A 28 -9.21 0.91 -20.39
CA ALA A 28 -10.21 -0.16 -20.48
C ALA A 28 -10.52 -0.61 -21.92
N PRO A 29 -10.67 0.30 -22.91
CA PRO A 29 -10.93 -0.11 -24.29
C PRO A 29 -9.79 -0.91 -24.93
N GLU A 30 -8.52 -0.72 -24.52
CA GLU A 30 -7.38 -1.50 -25.02
C GLU A 30 -7.44 -2.94 -24.49
N PHE A 31 -7.82 -3.13 -23.22
CA PHE A 31 -8.01 -4.44 -22.62
C PHE A 31 -9.19 -5.20 -23.26
N GLU A 32 -10.32 -4.53 -23.45
CA GLU A 32 -11.52 -5.11 -24.05
C GLU A 32 -11.29 -5.55 -25.50
N ARG A 33 -10.56 -4.73 -26.28
CA ARG A 33 -10.17 -5.09 -27.66
C ARG A 33 -9.33 -6.37 -27.75
N ARG A 34 -8.64 -6.72 -26.67
CA ARG A 34 -7.80 -7.91 -26.57
C ARG A 34 -8.53 -9.09 -25.92
N GLY A 35 -9.80 -8.92 -25.57
CA GLY A 35 -10.64 -9.97 -25.01
C GLY A 35 -10.66 -10.03 -23.49
N PHE A 36 -10.07 -9.06 -22.79
CA PHE A 36 -10.15 -8.98 -21.32
C PHE A 36 -11.44 -8.26 -20.93
N LEU A 37 -12.46 -9.04 -20.60
CA LEU A 37 -13.80 -8.53 -20.24
C LEU A 37 -14.10 -8.63 -18.74
N SER A 38 -13.29 -9.37 -17.99
CA SER A 38 -13.49 -9.61 -16.55
C SER A 38 -12.18 -9.54 -15.76
N LYS A 39 -12.28 -9.27 -14.45
CA LYS A 39 -11.11 -9.28 -13.56
C LYS A 39 -10.45 -10.67 -13.51
N HIS A 40 -11.25 -11.72 -13.70
CA HIS A 40 -10.76 -13.09 -13.80
C HIS A 40 -9.87 -13.31 -15.03
N SER A 41 -10.26 -12.77 -16.20
CA SER A 41 -9.46 -12.89 -17.42
C SER A 41 -8.09 -12.23 -17.30
N LEU A 42 -7.98 -11.15 -16.53
CA LEU A 42 -6.72 -10.44 -16.28
C LEU A 42 -5.72 -11.30 -15.50
N LYS A 43 -6.16 -12.26 -14.68
CA LYS A 43 -5.25 -13.13 -13.89
C LYS A 43 -4.22 -13.86 -14.75
N TYR A 44 -4.58 -14.19 -15.98
CA TYR A 44 -3.72 -14.94 -16.91
C TYR A 44 -2.78 -14.06 -17.72
N MET A 45 -2.91 -12.74 -17.60
CA MET A 45 -2.06 -11.80 -18.33
C MET A 45 -0.65 -11.76 -17.72
N ALA A 46 0.35 -11.85 -18.59
CA ALA A 46 1.75 -11.70 -18.21
C ALA A 46 2.13 -10.22 -18.13
N GLN A 47 3.22 -9.92 -17.41
CA GLN A 47 3.73 -8.56 -17.30
C GLN A 47 4.07 -7.94 -18.66
N ASN A 48 4.68 -8.74 -19.53
CA ASN A 48 5.08 -8.33 -20.87
C ASN A 48 3.87 -8.06 -21.77
N ASP A 49 2.70 -8.64 -21.46
CA ASP A 49 1.50 -8.45 -22.26
C ASP A 49 0.99 -7.01 -22.15
N LEU A 50 1.25 -6.30 -21.04
CA LEU A 50 0.88 -4.88 -20.89
C LEU A 50 1.51 -4.01 -21.98
N GLU A 51 2.77 -4.27 -22.32
CA GLU A 51 3.49 -3.54 -23.37
C GLU A 51 2.93 -3.86 -24.77
N ILE A 52 2.49 -5.10 -24.97
CA ILE A 52 1.94 -5.59 -26.25
C ILE A 52 0.50 -5.10 -26.44
N ILE A 53 -0.28 -5.01 -25.36
CA ILE A 53 -1.66 -4.54 -25.36
C ILE A 53 -1.68 -3.04 -25.57
N ILE A 54 -0.84 -2.31 -24.81
CA ILE A 54 -0.76 -0.86 -24.85
C ILE A 54 0.48 -0.47 -25.66
N ASN A 55 0.35 -0.58 -26.99
CA ASN A 55 1.41 -0.32 -27.97
C ASN A 55 1.78 1.17 -28.11
N SER A 56 1.99 1.89 -27.01
CA SER A 56 2.52 3.25 -27.05
C SER A 56 3.01 3.70 -25.66
N PRO A 57 4.25 4.22 -25.55
CA PRO A 57 4.76 4.79 -24.29
C PRO A 57 3.98 6.04 -23.86
N ASP A 58 3.32 6.73 -24.80
CA ASP A 58 2.47 7.90 -24.52
C ASP A 58 1.11 7.49 -23.95
N LYS A 59 0.70 6.23 -24.19
CA LYS A 59 -0.54 5.68 -23.67
C LYS A 59 -0.38 5.07 -22.29
N LEU A 60 0.81 4.57 -21.93
CA LEU A 60 1.05 3.95 -20.63
C LEU A 60 2.26 4.58 -19.94
N LEU A 61 1.98 5.47 -18.99
CA LEU A 61 3.03 6.10 -18.18
C LEU A 61 3.71 5.06 -17.28
N LEU A 62 4.96 5.30 -16.92
CA LEU A 62 5.72 4.39 -16.06
C LEU A 62 5.05 4.16 -14.69
N ALA A 63 4.40 5.18 -14.13
CA ALA A 63 3.67 5.08 -12.87
C ALA A 63 2.42 4.18 -13.01
N GLU A 64 1.65 4.37 -14.08
CA GLU A 64 0.47 3.56 -14.39
C GLU A 64 0.87 2.10 -14.63
N LYS A 65 1.95 1.88 -15.39
CA LYS A 65 2.53 0.55 -15.62
C LYS A 65 2.83 -0.11 -14.28
N ARG A 66 3.61 0.52 -13.39
CA ARG A 66 3.96 -0.08 -12.09
C ARG A 66 2.75 -0.43 -11.23
N ILE A 67 1.69 0.36 -11.28
CA ILE A 67 0.45 0.06 -10.54
C ILE A 67 -0.24 -1.15 -11.16
N LEU A 68 -0.43 -1.17 -12.48
CA LEU A 68 -1.06 -2.29 -13.18
C LEU A 68 -0.30 -3.59 -12.95
N GLU A 69 1.02 -3.53 -13.07
CA GLU A 69 1.94 -4.63 -12.80
C GLU A 69 1.78 -5.20 -11.39
N LYS A 70 1.74 -4.33 -10.38
CA LYS A 70 1.55 -4.73 -8.98
C LYS A 70 0.18 -5.35 -8.75
N GLU A 71 -0.88 -4.69 -9.24
CA GLU A 71 -2.25 -5.14 -9.04
C GLU A 71 -2.50 -6.48 -9.77
N LEU A 72 -1.93 -6.66 -10.96
CA LEU A 72 -1.99 -7.92 -11.71
C LEU A 72 -1.34 -9.08 -10.96
N GLU A 73 -0.22 -8.81 -10.27
CA GLU A 73 0.44 -9.79 -9.40
C GLU A 73 -0.43 -10.11 -8.17
N GLU A 74 -1.12 -9.13 -7.59
CA GLU A 74 -2.10 -9.37 -6.52
C GLU A 74 -3.29 -10.21 -7.00
N LEU A 75 -3.76 -10.06 -8.24
CA LEU A 75 -4.82 -10.91 -8.82
C LEU A 75 -4.42 -12.38 -8.94
N LYS A 76 -3.12 -12.65 -9.06
CA LYS A 76 -2.59 -14.02 -9.15
C LYS A 76 -2.54 -14.69 -7.78
N LYS A 77 -2.35 -13.91 -6.71
CA LYS A 77 -2.29 -14.43 -5.35
C LYS A 77 -3.65 -14.99 -4.94
N PRO A 78 -3.70 -16.17 -4.28
CA PRO A 78 -4.92 -16.63 -3.65
C PRO A 78 -5.35 -15.59 -2.60
N PRO A 79 -6.66 -15.32 -2.43
CA PRO A 79 -7.13 -14.38 -1.44
C PRO A 79 -6.58 -14.80 -0.09
N LEU A 80 -5.72 -13.95 0.48
CA LEU A 80 -5.22 -14.14 1.85
C LEU A 80 -6.46 -14.05 2.73
N GLN A 81 -6.84 -15.18 3.34
CA GLN A 81 -7.86 -15.16 4.37
C GLN A 81 -7.46 -14.09 5.39
N PRO A 82 -8.39 -13.18 5.78
CA PRO A 82 -8.13 -12.24 6.84
C PRO A 82 -7.61 -13.04 8.04
N LYS A 83 -6.34 -12.86 8.39
CA LYS A 83 -5.83 -13.38 9.65
C LYS A 83 -6.54 -12.56 10.72
N GLU A 84 -7.58 -13.13 11.31
CA GLU A 84 -8.24 -12.53 12.46
C GLU A 84 -7.15 -12.27 13.50
N LEU A 85 -6.90 -10.99 13.77
CA LEU A 85 -5.85 -10.53 14.68
C LEU A 85 -6.21 -10.80 16.15
N PHE A 86 -7.42 -11.32 16.40
CA PHE A 86 -7.93 -11.62 17.73
C PHE A 86 -8.72 -12.92 17.70
N PRO A 87 -8.56 -13.81 18.69
CA PRO A 87 -9.47 -14.94 18.86
C PRO A 87 -10.89 -14.41 19.07
N VAL A 88 -11.85 -14.96 18.32
CA VAL A 88 -13.28 -14.78 18.58
C VAL A 88 -13.55 -15.03 20.08
N PRO A 89 -14.23 -14.13 20.80
CA PRO A 89 -14.62 -14.41 22.17
C PRO A 89 -15.54 -15.62 22.16
N TYR A 90 -15.12 -16.68 22.84
CA TYR A 90 -15.86 -17.91 23.01
C TYR A 90 -17.23 -17.56 23.63
N THR A 91 -18.31 -17.58 22.84
CA THR A 91 -19.67 -17.65 23.38
C THR A 91 -19.91 -19.08 23.84
N GLY A 92 -19.17 -19.48 24.87
CA GLY A 92 -19.42 -20.70 25.61
C GLY A 92 -20.69 -20.53 26.40
N SER A 93 -21.82 -20.76 25.75
CA SER A 93 -23.08 -21.00 26.43
C SER A 93 -22.83 -22.16 27.39
N LEU A 94 -22.88 -21.90 28.69
CA LEU A 94 -22.83 -22.93 29.72
C LEU A 94 -24.03 -23.85 29.52
N GLN A 95 -23.86 -24.91 28.73
CA GLN A 95 -24.80 -26.01 28.72
C GLN A 95 -24.52 -26.82 29.98
N VAL A 96 -25.42 -26.63 30.94
CA VAL A 96 -25.59 -27.46 32.13
C VAL A 96 -25.64 -28.92 31.68
N VAL A 97 -24.55 -29.66 31.92
CA VAL A 97 -24.49 -31.10 31.71
C VAL A 97 -25.35 -31.76 32.78
N ASN A 98 -26.44 -32.41 32.36
CA ASN A 98 -27.24 -33.26 33.23
C ASN A 98 -27.02 -34.74 32.87
N ASN A 99 -26.37 -35.47 33.80
CA ASN A 99 -26.48 -36.92 34.07
C ASN A 99 -26.01 -37.95 32.99
N HIS A 100 -25.35 -39.09 33.27
CA HIS A 100 -25.28 -39.98 34.45
C HIS A 100 -23.99 -40.87 34.48
N ILE A 101 -23.37 -40.95 35.67
CA ILE A 101 -22.82 -42.09 36.46
C ILE A 101 -22.16 -43.33 35.78
N ASN A 102 -20.90 -43.63 36.16
CA ASN A 102 -20.36 -44.88 36.77
C ASN A 102 -18.81 -44.74 37.01
N SER A 103 -18.32 -44.55 38.25
CA SER A 103 -17.69 -45.54 39.18
C SER A 103 -16.35 -46.15 38.65
N ALA A 104 -15.19 -46.21 39.32
CA ALA A 104 -14.83 -46.21 40.75
C ALA A 104 -13.30 -46.04 40.99
N VAL A 105 -12.91 -45.71 42.25
CA VAL A 105 -11.70 -46.19 43.01
C VAL A 105 -10.31 -45.66 42.56
N VAL A 106 -9.37 -45.11 43.35
CA VAL A 106 -8.87 -45.16 44.75
C VAL A 106 -8.26 -43.74 45.01
N GLY A 107 -8.44 -43.00 46.11
CA GLY A 107 -8.04 -43.28 47.50
C GLY A 107 -6.66 -42.68 47.84
N SER A 108 -6.61 -41.47 48.41
CA SER A 108 -5.90 -41.14 49.67
C SER A 108 -5.83 -39.64 49.93
N SER A 109 -6.21 -39.29 51.16
CA SER A 109 -6.33 -37.98 51.76
C SER A 109 -5.37 -37.90 52.94
N SER A 110 -4.69 -36.78 53.14
CA SER A 110 -4.42 -36.25 54.47
C SER A 110 -4.01 -34.77 54.40
N ASN A 111 -4.73 -33.98 55.20
CA ASN A 111 -4.67 -32.52 55.33
C ASN A 111 -3.78 -32.10 56.52
N VAL A 112 -3.72 -30.76 56.74
CA VAL A 112 -3.51 -29.98 58.00
C VAL A 112 -2.15 -29.26 58.05
N SER A 113 -2.08 -27.95 57.74
CA SER A 113 -2.19 -26.74 58.65
C SER A 113 -0.79 -26.22 59.04
N VAL A 114 -0.46 -24.96 59.42
CA VAL A 114 -1.15 -23.69 59.72
C VAL A 114 -0.06 -22.58 59.82
N GLU A 115 -0.44 -21.33 59.52
CA GLU A 115 0.10 -20.00 59.96
C GLU A 115 1.57 -19.56 59.77
N GLY A 116 1.73 -18.25 59.46
CA GLY A 116 2.98 -17.50 59.65
C GLY A 116 3.01 -16.15 58.93
N ALA A 117 2.66 -15.08 59.65
CA ALA A 117 2.74 -13.68 59.21
C ALA A 117 4.18 -13.19 58.95
N GLY A 118 4.36 -12.19 58.08
CA GLY A 118 5.64 -11.45 58.01
C GLY A 118 5.78 -10.57 56.77
N ALA A 119 5.80 -9.26 56.99
CA ALA A 119 5.92 -8.22 55.99
C ALA A 119 7.37 -7.98 55.52
N SER A 120 7.46 -7.40 54.32
CA SER A 120 8.37 -6.30 53.92
C SER A 120 9.84 -6.56 53.52
N LEU A 121 10.12 -6.00 52.33
CA LEU A 121 11.35 -5.36 51.81
C LEU A 121 12.45 -6.21 51.14
N GLU A 122 12.70 -5.84 49.86
CA GLU A 122 13.99 -5.61 49.16
C GLU A 122 13.89 -6.16 47.71
N LYS A 123 13.59 -5.34 46.69
CA LYS A 123 14.44 -4.43 45.88
C LYS A 123 15.16 -5.09 44.70
N GLN A 124 15.20 -4.32 43.60
CA GLN A 124 16.06 -4.38 42.39
C GLN A 124 15.50 -5.20 41.20
N SER A 125 14.93 -4.55 40.18
CA SER A 125 15.57 -3.76 39.11
C SER A 125 15.94 -4.62 37.90
N ALA A 126 14.99 -4.79 36.98
CA ALA A 126 15.21 -5.35 35.65
C ALA A 126 14.18 -4.78 34.67
N ALA A 127 14.33 -3.52 34.26
CA ALA A 127 13.49 -2.92 33.20
C ALA A 127 14.15 -1.69 32.54
N ASN A 128 15.42 -1.76 32.10
CA ASN A 128 16.08 -0.62 31.45
C ASN A 128 16.82 -0.94 30.12
N GLU A 129 16.62 -2.11 29.51
CA GLU A 129 17.27 -2.42 28.20
C GLU A 129 16.32 -2.27 27.00
N SER A 130 15.01 -2.47 27.18
CA SER A 130 14.01 -2.39 26.08
C SER A 130 13.74 -0.93 25.63
N THR A 131 13.75 0.01 26.57
CA THR A 131 13.44 1.42 26.29
C THR A 131 14.57 2.12 25.51
N GLN A 132 15.84 1.80 25.78
CA GLN A 132 16.98 2.44 25.11
C GLN A 132 17.12 2.04 23.63
N GLN A 133 16.83 0.76 23.30
CA GLN A 133 16.86 0.30 21.91
C GLN A 133 15.73 0.93 21.08
N SER A 134 14.55 1.11 21.69
CA SER A 134 13.40 1.73 21.02
C SER A 134 13.62 3.22 20.75
N THR A 135 14.21 3.96 21.68
CA THR A 135 14.52 5.39 21.48
C THR A 135 15.61 5.58 20.41
N SER A 136 16.63 4.71 20.38
CA SER A 136 17.69 4.75 19.38
C SER A 136 17.19 4.49 17.95
N TYR A 137 16.23 3.56 17.78
CA TYR A 137 15.63 3.31 16.47
C TYR A 137 14.84 4.52 15.95
N LEU A 138 14.03 5.14 16.81
CA LEU A 138 13.24 6.31 16.44
C LEU A 138 14.14 7.51 16.11
N GLU A 139 15.20 7.72 16.87
CA GLU A 139 16.19 8.77 16.60
C GLU A 139 16.89 8.56 15.26
N LYS A 140 17.33 7.32 14.97
CA LYS A 140 17.91 6.97 13.67
C LYS A 140 16.94 7.22 12.51
N LYS A 141 15.67 6.85 12.67
CA LYS A 141 14.64 7.11 11.65
C LYS A 141 14.31 8.59 11.50
N GLY A 142 14.35 9.36 12.58
CA GLY A 142 14.22 10.82 12.54
C GLY A 142 15.36 11.48 11.75
N GLY A 143 16.60 11.02 11.95
CA GLY A 143 17.77 11.49 11.20
C GLY A 143 17.66 11.20 9.70
N GLU A 144 17.36 9.94 9.34
CA GLU A 144 17.18 9.51 7.93
C GLU A 144 16.09 10.32 7.22
N LEU A 145 14.96 10.57 7.91
CA LEU A 145 13.87 11.37 7.35
C LEU A 145 14.30 12.83 7.14
N THR A 146 15.04 13.40 8.08
CA THR A 146 15.54 14.78 7.99
C THR A 146 16.50 14.96 6.82
N GLU A 147 17.41 14.01 6.63
CA GLU A 147 18.34 13.99 5.48
C GLU A 147 17.58 13.87 4.15
N ASN A 148 16.64 12.93 4.06
CA ASN A 148 15.82 12.75 2.85
C ASN A 148 15.03 14.01 2.51
N LEU A 149 14.46 14.69 3.50
CA LEU A 149 13.77 15.97 3.28
C LEU A 149 14.73 17.05 2.74
N SER A 150 15.95 17.14 3.28
CA SER A 150 16.97 18.07 2.79
C SER A 150 17.35 17.82 1.33
N ILE A 151 17.53 16.54 0.96
CA ILE A 151 17.84 16.13 -0.42
C ILE A 151 16.71 16.54 -1.37
N ILE A 152 15.46 16.21 -1.02
CA ILE A 152 14.29 16.53 -1.84
C ILE A 152 14.13 18.05 -2.01
N GLN A 153 14.26 18.81 -0.92
CA GLN A 153 14.21 20.28 -0.98
C GLN A 153 15.31 20.87 -1.89
N THR A 154 16.51 20.29 -1.85
CA THR A 154 17.62 20.71 -2.72
C THR A 154 17.33 20.39 -4.19
N GLN A 155 16.76 19.22 -4.48
CA GLN A 155 16.36 18.85 -5.84
C GLN A 155 15.25 19.75 -6.38
N ILE A 156 14.23 20.06 -5.57
CA ILE A 156 13.15 20.99 -5.95
C ILE A 156 13.71 22.37 -6.28
N ARG A 157 14.62 22.89 -5.44
CA ARG A 157 15.27 24.18 -5.67
C ARG A 157 16.06 24.19 -6.96
N SER A 158 16.92 23.19 -7.16
CA SER A 158 17.72 23.04 -8.39
C SER A 158 16.86 22.95 -9.64
N ALA A 159 15.78 22.17 -9.60
CA ALA A 159 14.84 22.08 -10.72
C ALA A 159 14.12 23.42 -11.00
N THR A 160 13.76 24.15 -9.93
CA THR A 160 13.14 25.47 -10.05
C THR A 160 14.09 26.49 -10.68
N ASP A 161 15.35 26.53 -10.25
CA ASP A 161 16.39 27.41 -10.79
C ASP A 161 16.66 27.11 -12.28
N GLN A 162 16.64 25.84 -12.67
CA GLN A 162 16.76 25.43 -14.08
C GLN A 162 15.57 25.89 -14.91
N LEU A 163 14.34 25.74 -14.41
CA LEU A 163 13.14 26.22 -15.10
C LEU A 163 13.15 27.74 -15.27
N GLU A 164 13.57 28.48 -14.24
CA GLU A 164 13.73 29.93 -14.32
C GLU A 164 14.79 30.31 -15.36
N THR A 165 15.92 29.59 -15.39
CA THR A 165 16.96 29.81 -16.40
C THR A 165 16.44 29.60 -17.82
N VAL A 166 15.74 28.50 -18.08
CA VAL A 166 15.13 28.20 -19.39
C VAL A 166 14.10 29.25 -19.77
N ARG A 167 13.25 29.68 -18.83
CA ARG A 167 12.27 30.74 -19.03
C ARG A 167 12.95 32.06 -19.42
N ASN A 168 13.99 32.46 -18.69
CA ASN A 168 14.73 33.69 -18.98
C ASN A 168 15.42 33.64 -20.35
N GLN A 169 15.92 32.48 -20.77
CA GLN A 169 16.47 32.29 -22.11
C GLN A 169 15.40 32.44 -23.20
N TYR A 170 14.21 31.87 -22.97
CA TYR A 170 13.08 32.02 -23.88
C TYR A 170 12.63 33.48 -24.01
N GLU A 171 12.47 34.19 -22.89
CA GLU A 171 12.07 35.61 -22.89
C GLU A 171 13.12 36.50 -23.58
N GLN A 172 14.41 36.23 -23.39
CA GLN A 172 15.50 36.90 -24.11
C GLN A 172 15.50 36.61 -25.62
N ALA A 173 15.27 35.37 -26.03
CA ALA A 173 15.18 35.00 -27.44
C ALA A 173 13.95 35.66 -28.11
N SER A 174 12.82 35.67 -27.40
CA SER A 174 11.56 36.27 -27.85
C SER A 174 11.69 37.79 -28.03
N SER A 175 12.25 38.50 -27.05
CA SER A 175 12.48 39.94 -27.13
C SER A 175 13.47 40.32 -28.25
N LYS A 176 14.54 39.53 -28.47
CA LYS A 176 15.49 39.74 -29.56
C LYS A 176 14.90 39.49 -30.95
N ALA A 177 13.95 38.56 -31.08
CA ALA A 177 13.24 38.30 -32.33
C ALA A 177 12.30 39.46 -32.71
N ASN A 178 11.60 40.04 -31.73
CA ASN A 178 10.68 41.16 -31.96
C ASN A 178 11.40 42.50 -32.25
N GLY A 179 12.62 42.70 -31.78
CA GLY A 179 13.41 43.91 -32.05
C GLY A 179 13.97 44.02 -33.49
N ARG A 180 14.09 42.91 -34.23
CA ARG A 180 14.66 42.92 -35.60
C ARG A 180 13.66 43.20 -36.71
N ARG A 181 12.36 43.28 -36.41
CA ARG A 181 11.29 43.39 -37.43
C ARG A 181 10.90 44.84 -37.79
N GLY A 182 11.67 45.83 -37.35
CA GLY A 182 11.29 47.26 -37.41
C GLY A 182 12.11 48.18 -38.33
N LYS A 183 12.91 47.67 -39.27
CA LYS A 183 13.55 48.51 -40.30
C LYS A 183 13.30 47.95 -41.70
N LEU A 184 12.08 48.11 -42.17
CA LEU A 184 11.82 48.23 -43.60
C LEU A 184 12.11 49.69 -43.95
N CYS A 185 13.17 49.93 -44.74
CA CYS A 185 13.47 51.26 -45.24
C CYS A 185 12.32 51.74 -46.14
N THR A 186 11.78 52.91 -45.82
CA THR A 186 10.96 53.74 -46.72
C THR A 186 11.82 54.32 -47.83
#